data_AF-A0A2V7TTG9-F1
#
_entry.id   AF-A0A2V7TTG9-F1
#
_cell.length_a   1.000
_cell.length_b   1.000
_cell.length_c   1.000
_cell.angle_alpha   90.00
_cell.angle_beta   90.00
_cell.angle_gamma   90.00
#
_symmetry.space_group_name_H-M   'P 1'
#
loop_
_entity.id
_entity.type
_entity.pdbx_description
1 polymer ?
#
loop_
_entity_poly.entity_id
_entity_poly.type
_entity_poly.pdbx_seq_one_letter_code
_entity_poly.pdbx_strand_id
1 'polypeptide(L)'
;MAVEDRQGRAYDEGAFRYFLALEQQRSTRSGRAFLLVLVYLKGKAGAGARIDTTLAAPLFGRLWRCFRESDFIGWYREGRVAGAVLTELRKDAGAGVARLAARRIRSVLCEGLPEDVARCLHVQVYSQPRFETIESLLSRRPWLGPEDSGDA
;
A
#
# COMPACT_ATOMS: atom_id res chain seq x y z
N MET A 1 -23.13 -0.67 -8.16
CA MET A 1 -23.15 -2.10 -7.77
C MET A 1 -21.99 -2.30 -6.82
N ALA A 2 -22.26 -2.41 -5.52
CA ALA A 2 -21.23 -2.59 -4.51
C ALA A 2 -20.87 -4.08 -4.47
N VAL A 3 -19.63 -4.42 -4.84
CA VAL A 3 -19.10 -5.77 -4.63
C VAL A 3 -18.52 -5.79 -3.22
N GLU A 4 -19.30 -6.30 -2.27
CA GLU A 4 -18.73 -6.84 -1.04
C GLU A 4 -17.95 -8.10 -1.43
N ASP A 5 -16.62 -8.06 -1.30
CA ASP A 5 -15.83 -9.28 -1.21
C ASP A 5 -15.20 -9.38 0.17
N ARG A 6 -16.02 -9.91 1.09
CA ARG A 6 -15.60 -10.32 2.43
C ARG A 6 -14.94 -11.72 2.43
N GLN A 7 -14.53 -12.25 1.28
CA GLN A 7 -13.87 -13.56 1.13
C GLN A 7 -12.47 -13.48 0.51
N GLY A 8 -11.84 -12.30 0.53
CA GLY A 8 -10.43 -12.17 0.16
C GLY A 8 -10.17 -11.74 -1.28
N ARG A 9 -11.16 -11.21 -2.01
CA ARG A 9 -10.84 -10.37 -3.16
C ARG A 9 -10.62 -8.93 -2.71
N ALA A 10 -9.61 -8.33 -3.32
CA ALA A 10 -9.30 -6.93 -3.17
C ALA A 10 -10.29 -6.10 -4.00
N TYR A 11 -10.59 -4.88 -3.56
CA TYR A 11 -11.35 -3.92 -4.36
C TYR A 11 -10.62 -3.59 -5.66
N ASP A 12 -11.37 -3.37 -6.74
CA ASP A 12 -10.82 -2.81 -7.97
C ASP A 12 -10.35 -1.35 -7.76
N GLU A 13 -9.65 -0.79 -8.75
CA GLU A 13 -9.13 0.57 -8.67
C GLU A 13 -10.20 1.63 -8.36
N GLY A 14 -11.40 1.50 -8.98
CA GLY A 14 -12.47 2.47 -8.79
C GLY A 14 -13.03 2.45 -7.38
N ALA A 15 -13.37 1.25 -6.89
CA ALA A 15 -13.92 1.05 -5.55
C ALA A 15 -12.89 1.42 -4.47
N PHE A 16 -11.62 1.03 -4.64
CA PHE A 16 -10.57 1.36 -3.69
C PHE A 16 -10.36 2.88 -3.58
N ARG A 17 -10.26 3.58 -4.71
CA ARG A 17 -10.07 5.03 -4.72
C ARG A 17 -11.27 5.77 -4.14
N TYR A 18 -12.48 5.26 -4.36
CA TYR A 18 -13.70 5.80 -3.74
C TYR A 18 -13.64 5.68 -2.21
N PHE A 19 -13.35 4.51 -1.65
CA PHE A 19 -13.25 4.33 -0.20
C PHE A 19 -12.09 5.13 0.41
N LEU A 20 -10.96 5.24 -0.29
CA LEU A 20 -9.85 6.09 0.13
C LEU A 20 -10.24 7.57 0.23
N ALA A 21 -11.09 8.06 -0.68
CA ALA A 21 -11.61 9.42 -0.60
C ALA A 21 -12.55 9.64 0.59
N LEU A 22 -13.43 8.68 0.86
CA LEU A 22 -14.30 8.72 2.04
C LEU A 22 -13.50 8.72 3.34
N GLU A 23 -12.45 7.90 3.43
CA GLU A 23 -11.60 7.85 4.62
C GLU A 23 -10.83 9.16 4.83
N GLN A 24 -10.36 9.81 3.76
CA GLN A 24 -9.77 11.14 3.85
C GLN A 24 -10.75 12.18 4.40
N GLN A 25 -11.99 12.20 3.90
CA GLN A 25 -13.02 13.09 4.42
C GLN A 25 -13.33 12.80 5.89
N ARG A 26 -13.42 11.52 6.26
CA ARG A 26 -13.64 11.09 7.65
C ARG A 26 -12.52 11.57 8.55
N SER A 27 -11.27 11.34 8.17
CA SER A 27 -10.07 11.78 8.90
C SER A 27 -10.04 13.30 9.10
N THR A 28 -10.35 14.07 8.06
CA THR A 28 -10.44 15.54 8.16
C THR A 28 -11.52 15.97 9.15
N ARG A 29 -12.70 15.33 9.11
CA ARG A 29 -13.83 15.67 9.99
C ARG A 29 -13.60 15.26 11.44
N SER A 30 -13.03 14.08 11.68
CA SER A 30 -12.87 13.51 13.03
C SER A 30 -11.52 13.81 13.67
N GLY A 31 -10.55 14.32 12.89
CA GLY A 31 -9.16 14.48 13.33
C GLY A 31 -8.45 13.17 13.67
N ARG A 32 -8.99 12.02 13.24
CA ARG A 32 -8.40 10.70 13.47
C ARG A 32 -7.55 10.32 12.27
N ALA A 33 -6.32 9.89 12.52
CA ALA A 33 -5.41 9.51 11.44
C ALA A 33 -5.81 8.16 10.83
N PHE A 34 -5.38 7.95 9.60
CA PHE A 34 -5.37 6.66 8.93
C PHE A 34 -4.01 6.46 8.25
N LEU A 35 -3.67 5.22 7.93
CA LEU A 35 -2.48 4.91 7.13
C LEU A 35 -2.90 4.41 5.76
N LEU A 36 -2.25 4.93 4.72
CA LEU A 36 -2.27 4.33 3.40
C LEU A 36 -0.97 3.54 3.21
N VAL A 37 -1.11 2.27 2.87
CA VAL A 37 -0.02 1.38 2.48
C VAL A 37 -0.09 1.19 0.98
N LEU A 38 1.01 1.41 0.28
CA LEU A 38 1.15 1.09 -1.14
C LEU A 38 2.21 0.02 -1.32
N VAL A 39 1.88 -1.00 -2.10
CA VAL A 39 2.76 -2.12 -2.43
C VAL A 39 2.90 -2.22 -3.94
N TYR A 40 4.14 -2.21 -4.42
CA TYR A 40 4.45 -2.29 -5.84
C TYR A 40 5.77 -3.02 -6.06
N LEU A 41 5.97 -3.50 -7.28
CA LEU A 41 7.23 -4.12 -7.71
C LEU A 41 8.09 -3.11 -8.48
N LYS A 42 9.39 -3.03 -8.17
CA LYS A 42 10.33 -2.27 -9.02
C LYS A 42 10.59 -3.04 -10.31
N GLY A 43 10.35 -2.40 -11.46
CA GLY A 43 10.74 -2.91 -12.78
C GLY A 43 12.13 -2.44 -13.22
N LYS A 44 12.67 -3.09 -14.26
CA LYS A 44 14.03 -2.84 -14.81
C LYS A 44 14.28 -1.43 -15.37
N ALA A 45 13.25 -0.61 -15.52
CA ALA A 45 13.34 0.75 -16.08
C ALA A 45 12.55 1.80 -15.28
N GLY A 46 12.32 1.55 -13.99
CA GLY A 46 11.65 2.51 -13.11
C GLY A 46 10.13 2.60 -13.26
N ALA A 47 9.54 2.01 -14.29
CA ALA A 47 8.12 1.69 -14.30
C ALA A 47 7.86 0.53 -13.32
N GLY A 48 6.82 0.67 -12.47
CA GLY A 48 6.38 -0.43 -11.62
C GLY A 48 6.08 -1.68 -12.46
N ALA A 49 6.67 -2.82 -12.10
CA ALA A 49 6.43 -4.07 -12.83
C ALA A 49 4.96 -4.47 -12.67
N ARG A 50 4.41 -5.15 -13.69
CA ARG A 50 3.03 -5.65 -13.60
C ARG A 50 2.96 -6.70 -12.51
N ILE A 51 1.91 -6.58 -11.70
CA ILE A 51 1.47 -7.63 -10.79
C ILE A 51 0.40 -8.38 -11.56
N ASP A 52 0.76 -9.52 -12.13
CA ASP A 52 -0.19 -10.37 -12.85
C ASP A 52 -1.15 -11.08 -11.87
N THR A 53 -2.16 -11.76 -12.44
CA THR A 53 -3.19 -12.46 -11.66
C THR A 53 -2.62 -13.57 -10.77
N THR A 54 -1.54 -14.23 -11.19
CA THR A 54 -0.91 -15.31 -10.43
C THR A 54 -0.22 -14.79 -9.17
N LEU A 55 0.31 -13.56 -9.22
CA LEU A 55 0.90 -12.88 -8.08
C LEU A 55 -0.13 -12.07 -7.26
N ALA A 56 -1.18 -11.55 -7.89
CA ALA A 56 -2.19 -10.73 -7.22
C ALA A 56 -2.91 -11.49 -6.11
N ALA A 57 -3.35 -12.72 -6.37
CA ALA A 57 -4.03 -13.56 -5.37
C ALA A 57 -3.19 -13.78 -4.09
N PRO A 58 -1.94 -14.29 -4.15
CA PRO A 58 -1.13 -14.48 -2.95
C PRO A 58 -0.73 -13.16 -2.29
N LEU A 59 -0.51 -12.08 -3.06
CA LEU A 59 -0.25 -10.75 -2.53
C LEU A 59 -1.42 -10.26 -1.66
N PHE A 60 -2.63 -10.24 -2.21
CA PHE A 60 -3.80 -9.75 -1.49
C PHE A 60 -4.21 -10.67 -0.33
N GLY A 61 -4.13 -11.99 -0.51
CA GLY A 61 -4.38 -12.94 0.57
C GLY A 61 -3.44 -12.75 1.77
N ARG A 62 -2.19 -12.35 1.52
CA ARG A 62 -1.24 -12.00 2.60
C ARG A 62 -1.51 -10.64 3.20
N LEU A 63 -1.82 -9.63 2.38
CA LEU A 63 -2.21 -8.32 2.88
C LEU A 63 -3.40 -8.44 3.83
N TRP A 64 -4.43 -9.21 3.50
CA TRP A 64 -5.58 -9.45 4.38
C TRP A 64 -5.20 -9.96 5.78
N ARG A 65 -4.11 -10.72 5.94
CA ARG A 65 -3.63 -11.20 7.25
C ARG A 65 -2.98 -10.11 8.10
N CYS A 66 -2.63 -8.98 7.51
CA CYS A 66 -2.02 -7.84 8.20
C CYS A 66 -3.05 -6.87 8.77
N PHE A 67 -4.30 -6.93 8.31
CA PHE A 67 -5.30 -5.88 8.51
C PHE A 67 -6.54 -6.40 9.25
N ARG A 68 -7.26 -5.47 9.87
CA ARG A 68 -8.50 -5.74 10.62
C ARG A 68 -9.69 -5.74 9.67
N GLU A 69 -10.84 -6.17 10.18
CA GLU A 69 -12.10 -6.14 9.43
C GLU A 69 -12.52 -4.71 8.99
N SER A 70 -12.17 -3.69 9.78
CA SER A 70 -12.45 -2.28 9.48
C SER A 70 -11.53 -1.67 8.43
N ASP A 71 -10.47 -2.37 8.05
CA ASP A 71 -9.50 -1.93 7.06
C ASP A 71 -9.93 -2.44 5.67
N PHE A 72 -9.50 -1.77 4.61
CA PHE A 72 -9.82 -2.19 3.25
C PHE A 72 -8.59 -2.27 2.36
N ILE A 73 -8.64 -3.19 1.39
CA ILE A 73 -7.53 -3.54 0.51
C ILE A 73 -8.04 -3.60 -0.92
N GLY A 74 -7.25 -3.09 -1.86
CA GLY A 74 -7.64 -3.01 -3.26
C GLY A 74 -6.49 -2.63 -4.17
N TRP A 75 -6.79 -2.45 -5.44
CA TRP A 75 -5.86 -1.80 -6.35
C TRP A 75 -5.87 -0.29 -6.10
N TYR A 76 -4.71 0.28 -5.77
CA TYR A 76 -4.54 1.72 -5.92
C TYR A 76 -4.39 2.07 -7.41
N ARG A 77 -3.67 1.20 -8.14
CA ARG A 77 -3.56 1.22 -9.60
C ARG A 77 -3.62 -0.20 -10.13
N GLU A 78 -4.60 -0.49 -10.97
CA GLU A 78 -4.91 -1.85 -11.43
C GLU A 78 -3.68 -2.53 -12.05
N GLY A 79 -3.38 -3.74 -11.54
CA GLY A 79 -2.25 -4.57 -11.98
C GLY A 79 -0.85 -3.99 -11.74
N ARG A 80 -0.71 -2.95 -10.91
CA ARG A 80 0.59 -2.29 -10.66
C ARG A 80 0.85 -1.92 -9.21
N VAL A 81 -0.15 -1.39 -8.51
CA VAL A 81 -0.01 -0.90 -7.14
C VAL A 81 -1.17 -1.43 -6.32
N ALA A 82 -0.88 -2.34 -5.41
CA ALA A 82 -1.82 -2.74 -4.37
C ALA A 82 -1.85 -1.69 -3.26
N GLY A 83 -3.03 -1.42 -2.74
CA GLY A 83 -3.29 -0.47 -1.67
C GLY A 83 -3.96 -1.16 -0.49
N ALA A 84 -3.60 -0.74 0.72
CA ALA A 84 -4.35 -1.07 1.92
C ALA A 84 -4.50 0.18 2.79
N VAL A 85 -5.66 0.32 3.43
CA VAL A 85 -5.98 1.48 4.28
C VAL A 85 -6.30 0.99 5.68
N LEU A 86 -5.49 1.44 6.64
CA LEU A 86 -5.70 1.18 8.06
C LEU A 86 -6.50 2.33 8.66
N THR A 87 -7.72 2.05 9.05
CA THR A 87 -8.67 3.05 9.50
C THR A 87 -8.57 3.26 11.02
N GLU A 88 -9.12 4.38 11.51
CA GLU A 88 -9.39 4.59 12.95
C GLU A 88 -8.19 4.66 13.88
N LEU A 89 -7.03 5.06 13.38
CA LEU A 89 -5.88 5.22 14.26
C LEU A 89 -6.15 6.33 15.29
N ARG A 90 -5.66 6.10 16.50
CA ARG A 90 -5.74 7.10 17.57
C ARG A 90 -5.00 8.37 17.13
N LYS A 91 -5.39 9.51 17.70
CA LYS A 91 -4.90 10.85 17.31
C LYS A 91 -3.37 10.99 17.45
N ASP A 92 -2.75 10.13 18.25
CA ASP A 92 -1.33 10.02 18.57
C ASP A 92 -0.58 8.93 17.76
N ALA A 93 -1.24 8.29 16.78
CA ALA A 93 -0.60 7.33 15.88
C ALA A 93 0.38 8.02 14.92
N GLY A 94 1.55 8.38 15.45
CA GLY A 94 2.62 9.04 14.71
C GLY A 94 3.48 8.08 13.89
N ALA A 95 4.66 8.56 13.50
CA ALA A 95 5.61 7.84 12.65
C ALA A 95 6.02 6.44 13.16
N GLY A 96 5.95 6.19 14.48
CA GLY A 96 6.22 4.89 15.08
C GLY A 96 5.23 3.80 14.63
N VAL A 97 3.94 4.12 14.56
CA VAL A 97 2.88 3.19 14.12
C VAL A 97 3.05 2.88 12.63
N ALA A 98 3.30 3.91 11.81
CA ALA A 98 3.58 3.74 10.38
C ALA A 98 4.79 2.83 10.13
N ARG A 99 5.88 3.02 10.90
CA ARG A 99 7.10 2.21 10.78
C ARG A 99 6.87 0.76 11.21
N LEU A 100 6.12 0.53 12.28
CA LEU A 100 5.78 -0.83 12.74
C LEU A 100 4.88 -1.54 11.72
N ALA A 101 3.87 -0.85 11.20
CA ALA A 101 3.01 -1.37 10.14
C ALA A 101 3.84 -1.74 8.89
N ALA A 102 4.72 -0.84 8.43
CA ALA A 102 5.59 -1.11 7.29
C ALA A 102 6.46 -2.36 7.49
N ARG A 103 7.07 -2.52 8.68
CA ARG A 103 7.89 -3.69 9.02
C ARG A 103 7.08 -4.98 9.03
N ARG A 104 5.92 -4.98 9.70
CA ARG A 104 5.04 -6.16 9.78
C ARG A 104 4.55 -6.58 8.40
N ILE A 105 4.07 -5.63 7.60
CA ILE A 105 3.57 -5.88 6.24
C ILE A 105 4.70 -6.45 5.38
N ARG A 106 5.89 -5.84 5.42
CA ARG A 106 7.04 -6.34 4.65
C ARG A 106 7.40 -7.77 5.06
N SER A 107 7.43 -8.10 6.36
CA SER A 107 7.73 -9.46 6.84
C SER A 107 6.73 -10.48 6.27
N VAL A 108 5.43 -10.24 6.45
CA VAL A 108 4.37 -11.14 6.01
C VAL A 108 4.36 -11.34 4.48
N LEU A 109 4.69 -10.29 3.73
CA LEU A 109 4.80 -10.36 2.27
C LEU A 109 6.05 -11.14 1.84
N CYS A 110 7.22 -10.86 2.41
CA CYS A 110 8.46 -11.55 2.05
C CYS A 110 8.47 -13.05 2.43
N GLU A 111 7.81 -13.43 3.52
CA GLU A 111 7.78 -14.82 4.02
C GLU A 111 7.03 -15.83 3.13
N GLY A 112 6.34 -15.40 2.09
CA GLY A 112 5.96 -16.38 1.07
C GLY A 112 5.31 -15.81 -0.15
N LEU A 113 5.96 -14.76 -0.64
CA LEU A 113 6.08 -14.55 -2.07
C LEU A 113 7.40 -15.20 -2.54
N PRO A 114 7.50 -15.57 -3.83
CA PRO A 114 8.76 -16.01 -4.42
C PRO A 114 9.91 -15.03 -4.15
N GLU A 115 11.13 -15.53 -3.98
CA GLU A 115 12.28 -14.72 -3.53
C GLU A 115 12.61 -13.57 -4.50
N ASP A 116 12.53 -13.82 -5.80
CA ASP A 116 12.71 -12.84 -6.86
C ASP A 116 11.67 -11.72 -6.77
N VAL A 117 10.41 -12.07 -6.50
CA VAL A 117 9.33 -11.10 -6.27
C VAL A 117 9.55 -10.33 -4.98
N ALA A 118 9.89 -11.01 -3.89
CA ALA A 118 10.14 -10.41 -2.58
C ALA A 118 11.29 -9.39 -2.63
N ARG A 119 12.32 -9.67 -3.43
CA ARG A 119 13.46 -8.76 -3.66
C ARG A 119 13.06 -7.49 -4.41
N CYS A 120 12.11 -7.60 -5.33
CA CYS A 120 11.60 -6.46 -6.10
C CYS A 120 10.44 -5.73 -5.42
N LEU A 121 9.93 -6.23 -4.29
CA LEU A 121 8.76 -5.69 -3.61
C LEU A 121 9.11 -4.48 -2.73
N HIS A 122 8.34 -3.41 -2.91
CA HIS A 122 8.43 -2.18 -2.14
C HIS A 122 7.13 -1.91 -1.40
N VAL A 123 7.27 -1.51 -0.14
CA VAL A 123 6.16 -1.10 0.73
C VAL A 123 6.39 0.35 1.14
N GLN A 124 5.44 1.22 0.80
CA GLN A 124 5.41 2.61 1.24
C GLN A 124 4.22 2.81 2.17
N VAL A 125 4.41 3.58 3.23
CA VAL A 125 3.38 3.83 4.23
C VAL A 125 3.27 5.34 4.46
N TYR A 126 2.06 5.85 4.36
CA TYR A 126 1.74 7.27 4.48
C TYR A 126 0.76 7.52 5.61
N SER A 127 1.12 8.41 6.54
CA SER A 127 0.20 8.95 7.54
C SER A 127 -0.56 10.12 6.94
N GLN A 128 -1.90 10.03 6.94
CA GLN A 128 -2.80 11.11 6.48
C GLN A 128 -2.41 11.74 5.12
N PRO A 129 -2.18 10.94 4.06
CA PRO A 129 -1.84 11.50 2.77
C PRO A 129 -3.01 12.25 2.13
N ARG A 130 -2.67 13.27 1.34
CA ARG A 130 -3.58 13.88 0.35
C ARG A 130 -3.40 13.18 -0.99
N PHE A 131 -4.48 13.05 -1.78
CA PHE A 131 -4.41 12.42 -3.10
C PHE A 131 -3.33 13.03 -4.01
N GLU A 132 -3.21 14.36 -4.08
CA GLU A 132 -2.23 14.99 -4.97
C GLU A 132 -0.79 14.65 -4.57
N THR A 133 -0.53 14.46 -3.27
CA THR A 133 0.80 14.09 -2.76
C THR A 133 1.18 12.68 -3.20
N ILE A 134 0.23 11.74 -3.19
CA ILE A 134 0.50 10.34 -3.56
C ILE A 134 0.76 10.23 -5.06
N GLU A 135 -0.08 10.85 -5.89
CA GLU A 135 0.10 10.84 -7.35
C GLU A 135 1.41 11.52 -7.75
N SER A 136 1.76 12.64 -7.09
CA SER A 136 3.06 13.29 -7.24
C SER A 136 4.22 12.35 -6.86
N LEU A 137 4.11 11.58 -5.78
CA LEU A 137 5.15 10.63 -5.37
C LEU A 137 5.29 9.41 -6.29
N LEU A 138 4.19 8.94 -6.87
CA LEU A 138 4.20 7.83 -7.83
C LEU A 138 4.62 8.29 -9.24
N SER A 139 4.45 9.57 -9.57
CA SER A 139 4.87 10.17 -10.84
C SER A 139 6.28 10.75 -10.81
N ARG A 140 6.77 11.16 -9.63
CA ARG A 140 8.18 11.51 -9.40
C ARG A 140 9.03 10.24 -9.52
N ARG A 141 9.60 10.06 -10.71
CA ARG A 141 10.80 9.28 -11.13
C ARG A 141 11.38 8.23 -10.17
N PRO A 142 11.92 7.11 -10.71
CA PRO A 142 12.35 5.96 -9.94
C PRO A 142 13.38 6.34 -8.88
N TRP A 143 13.07 6.02 -7.63
CA TRP A 143 14.01 6.06 -6.52
C TRP A 143 15.26 5.24 -6.85
N LEU A 144 16.31 5.92 -7.32
CA LEU A 144 17.69 5.55 -7.07
C LEU A 144 17.86 5.61 -5.54
N GLY A 145 18.14 4.47 -4.92
CA GLY A 145 18.49 4.45 -3.49
C GLY A 145 19.76 5.26 -3.24
N PRO A 146 20.12 5.51 -1.98
CA PRO A 146 21.42 6.06 -1.65
C PRO A 146 22.50 5.00 -1.93
N GLU A 147 22.95 4.92 -3.18
CA GLU A 147 24.28 4.42 -3.54
C GLU A 147 24.97 5.55 -4.29
N ASP A 148 25.32 6.59 -3.54
CA ASP A 148 26.39 7.54 -3.86
C ASP A 148 26.84 8.20 -2.54
N SER A 149 27.46 7.38 -1.71
CA SER A 149 28.46 7.82 -0.72
C SER A 149 29.29 6.59 -0.33
N GLY A 150 29.95 6.02 -1.33
CA GLY A 150 31.20 5.29 -1.16
C GLY A 150 32.32 6.21 -1.62
N ASP A 151 33.18 6.59 -0.68
CA ASP A 151 34.52 7.16 -0.82
C ASP A 151 34.74 8.40 -1.71
N ALA A 152 34.90 9.53 -1.03
CA ALA A 152 36.15 10.30 -1.05
C ALA A 152 36.38 10.97 0.31
#